data_AF-A0A529Q9F4-F1
#
_entry.id   AF-A0A529Q9F4-F1
#
_cell.length_a   1.000
_cell.length_b   1.000
_cell.length_c   1.000
_cell.angle_alpha   90.00
_cell.angle_beta   90.00
_cell.angle_gamma   90.00
#
_symmetry.space_group_name_H-M   'P 1'
#
loop_
_entity.id
_entity.type
_entity.pdbx_description
1 polymer ?
#
loop_
_entity_poly.entity_id
_entity_poly.type
_entity_poly.pdbx_seq_one_letter_code
_entity_poly.pdbx_strand_id
1 'polypeptide(L)'
;MTWSHPRGYDPMVACSALWQEKTGVSIEWEKRSLQDFESFPVEELARAYDLIVIDHPHVGQLTAEKCLAPLDVPGREAEREALARGSVGKSYPSYNWQGRQWAFPIDAATQVQAWR
;
A
#
# COMPACT_ATOMS: atom_id res chain seq x y z
N MET A 1 -7.28 5.68 -2.03
CA MET A 1 -6.57 6.95 -1.74
C MET A 1 -5.06 6.78 -1.89
N THR A 2 -4.37 7.77 -2.47
CA THR A 2 -2.89 7.86 -2.56
C THR A 2 -2.41 9.31 -2.43
N TRP A 3 -1.09 9.56 -2.37
CA TRP A 3 -0.54 10.91 -2.30
C TRP A 3 -0.45 11.60 -3.67
N SER A 4 -0.54 12.92 -3.68
CA SER A 4 -0.61 13.76 -4.88
C SER A 4 0.77 14.02 -5.46
N HIS A 5 1.42 12.96 -5.95
CA HIS A 5 2.68 13.02 -6.68
C HIS A 5 2.69 11.95 -7.79
N PRO A 6 3.27 12.23 -8.98
CA PRO A 6 3.33 11.28 -10.09
C PRO A 6 3.79 9.87 -9.68
N ARG A 7 4.86 9.80 -8.87
CA ARG A 7 5.40 8.55 -8.28
C ARG A 7 4.33 7.69 -7.58
N GLY A 8 3.42 8.31 -6.84
CA GLY A 8 2.42 7.61 -6.03
C GLY A 8 1.06 7.44 -6.70
N TYR A 9 0.76 8.25 -7.72
CA TYR A 9 -0.56 8.26 -8.37
C TYR A 9 -0.57 7.57 -9.73
N ASP A 10 0.39 7.87 -10.61
CA ASP A 10 0.33 7.42 -12.01
C ASP A 10 0.39 5.89 -12.14
N PRO A 11 1.22 5.15 -11.37
CA PRO A 11 1.19 3.70 -11.40
C PRO A 11 -0.15 3.11 -10.97
N MET A 12 -0.85 3.75 -10.02
CA MET A 12 -2.13 3.28 -9.52
C MET A 12 -3.21 3.38 -10.60
N VAL A 13 -3.28 4.51 -11.30
CA VAL A 13 -4.21 4.69 -12.43
C VAL A 13 -3.92 3.70 -13.56
N ALA A 14 -2.65 3.52 -13.92
CA ALA A 14 -2.26 2.59 -14.97
C ALA A 14 -2.66 1.14 -14.63
N CYS A 15 -2.40 0.69 -13.41
CA CYS A 15 -2.81 -0.64 -12.94
C CYS A 15 -4.34 -0.80 -12.89
N SER A 16 -5.07 0.24 -12.47
CA SER A 16 -6.54 0.22 -12.42
C SER A 16 -7.18 0.11 -13.79
N ALA A 17 -6.62 0.75 -14.83
CA ALA A 17 -7.10 0.59 -16.21
C ALA A 17 -6.98 -0.86 -16.68
N LEU A 18 -5.82 -1.49 -16.46
CA LEU A 18 -5.60 -2.91 -16.80
C LEU A 18 -6.52 -3.84 -16.00
N TRP A 19 -6.83 -3.50 -14.75
CA TRP A 19 -7.74 -4.29 -13.91
C TRP A 19 -9.18 -4.22 -14.41
N GLN A 20 -9.64 -3.02 -14.80
CA GLN A 20 -10.93 -2.80 -15.42
C GLN A 20 -11.08 -3.63 -16.70
N GLU A 21 -10.08 -3.63 -17.58
CA GLU A 21 -10.11 -4.42 -18.82
C GLU A 21 -10.23 -5.92 -18.55
N LYS A 22 -9.53 -6.43 -17.54
CA LYS A 22 -9.50 -7.86 -17.22
C LYS A 22 -10.75 -8.35 -16.48
N THR A 23 -11.35 -7.50 -15.66
CA THR A 23 -12.35 -7.94 -14.66
C THR A 23 -13.67 -7.20 -14.74
N GLY A 24 -13.73 -6.06 -15.43
CA GLY A 24 -14.86 -5.15 -15.43
C GLY A 24 -15.00 -4.30 -14.17
N VAL A 25 -14.09 -4.43 -13.19
CA VAL A 25 -14.13 -3.72 -11.90
C VAL A 25 -13.35 -2.41 -11.97
N SER A 26 -14.03 -1.30 -11.68
CA SER A 26 -13.43 0.03 -11.68
C SER A 26 -12.81 0.34 -10.33
N ILE A 27 -11.68 1.06 -10.36
CA ILE A 27 -11.00 1.54 -9.17
C ILE A 27 -10.72 3.03 -9.39
N GLU A 28 -11.22 3.86 -8.49
CA GLU A 28 -11.04 5.30 -8.52
C GLU A 28 -10.08 5.75 -7.41
N TRP A 29 -9.22 6.72 -7.72
CA TRP A 29 -8.17 7.17 -6.82
C TRP A 29 -8.33 8.63 -6.46
N GLU A 30 -8.63 8.90 -5.19
CA GLU A 30 -8.48 10.23 -4.61
C GLU A 30 -7.03 10.50 -4.21
N LYS A 31 -6.59 11.75 -4.44
CA LYS A 31 -5.26 12.24 -4.09
C LYS A 31 -5.32 13.13 -2.86
N ARG A 32 -4.33 13.00 -1.97
CA ARG A 32 -4.11 13.92 -0.84
C ARG A 32 -2.72 14.53 -0.87
N SER A 33 -2.51 15.64 -0.17
CA SER A 33 -1.15 16.20 -0.03
C SER A 33 -0.24 15.18 0.68
N LEU A 34 1.09 15.27 0.51
CA LEU A 34 2.01 14.37 1.19
C LEU A 34 1.93 14.52 2.71
N GLN A 35 1.78 15.75 3.20
CA GLN A 35 1.61 16.03 4.62
C GLN A 35 0.35 15.37 5.19
N ASP A 36 -0.78 15.50 4.48
CA ASP A 36 -2.02 14.84 4.90
C ASP A 36 -1.90 13.32 4.79
N PHE A 37 -1.19 12.81 3.79
CA PHE A 37 -0.97 11.38 3.60
C PHE A 37 -0.18 10.76 4.77
N GLU A 38 0.86 11.44 5.25
CA GLU A 38 1.73 10.95 6.34
C GLU A 38 1.09 11.09 7.74
N SER A 39 0.19 12.06 7.91
CA SER A 39 -0.27 12.47 9.26
C SER A 39 -1.72 12.08 9.56
N PHE A 40 -2.51 11.70 8.55
CA PHE A 40 -3.94 11.46 8.74
C PHE A 40 -4.20 10.08 9.37
N PRO A 41 -5.13 9.97 10.35
CA PRO A 41 -5.40 8.69 10.99
C PRO A 41 -5.89 7.64 9.99
N VAL A 42 -5.21 6.50 9.95
CA VAL A 42 -5.56 5.44 9.00
C VAL A 42 -6.92 4.82 9.30
N GLU A 43 -7.37 4.82 10.56
CA GLU A 43 -8.73 4.40 10.90
C GLU A 43 -9.79 5.20 10.14
N GLU A 44 -9.64 6.52 10.07
CA GLU A 44 -10.57 7.38 9.33
C GLU A 44 -10.51 7.10 7.82
N LEU A 45 -9.31 6.85 7.28
CA LEU A 45 -9.14 6.45 5.89
C LEU A 45 -9.80 5.10 5.60
N ALA A 46 -9.69 4.13 6.51
CA ALA A 46 -10.28 2.81 6.36
C ALA A 46 -11.81 2.80 6.44
N ARG A 47 -12.41 3.82 7.05
CA ARG A 47 -13.87 4.02 7.01
C ARG A 47 -14.34 4.64 5.69
N ALA A 48 -13.46 5.36 4.99
CA ALA A 48 -13.81 6.11 3.79
C ALA A 48 -13.40 5.42 2.48
N TYR A 49 -12.41 4.53 2.50
CA TYR A 49 -11.83 3.94 1.29
C TYR A 49 -11.63 2.42 1.42
N ASP A 50 -11.91 1.72 0.33
CA ASP A 50 -11.64 0.28 0.21
C ASP A 50 -10.14 -0.03 0.01
N LEU A 51 -9.43 0.88 -0.66
CA LEU A 51 -8.00 0.78 -0.94
C LEU A 51 -7.26 2.03 -0.48
N ILE A 52 -6.20 1.82 0.29
CA ILE A 52 -5.40 2.88 0.90
C ILE A 52 -3.93 2.56 0.64
N VAL A 53 -3.21 3.50 0.04
CA VAL A 53 -1.76 3.49 0.07
C VAL A 53 -1.34 4.07 1.42
N ILE A 54 -0.42 3.41 2.12
CA ILE A 54 0.08 3.85 3.43
C ILE A 54 1.60 3.85 3.43
N ASP A 55 2.21 4.76 4.18
CA ASP A 55 3.65 4.72 4.44
C ASP A 55 3.97 3.81 5.64
N HIS A 56 5.25 3.43 5.77
CA HIS A 56 5.78 2.65 6.88
C HIS A 56 6.30 3.61 7.99
N PRO A 57 5.68 3.64 9.20
CA PRO A 57 5.79 2.55 10.17
C PRO A 57 4.46 2.16 10.85
N HIS A 58 3.31 2.54 10.30
CA HIS A 58 2.04 2.48 11.03
C HIS A 58 1.54 1.06 11.37
N VAL A 59 2.14 -0.01 10.82
CA VAL A 59 1.64 -1.39 10.96
C VAL A 59 1.42 -1.80 12.42
N GLY A 60 2.30 -1.41 13.34
CA GLY A 60 2.13 -1.69 14.77
C GLY A 60 0.89 -1.05 15.37
N GLN A 61 0.64 0.24 15.08
CA GLN A 61 -0.51 0.99 15.58
C GLN A 61 -1.82 0.53 14.92
N LEU A 62 -1.80 0.23 13.62
CA LEU A 62 -2.94 -0.21 12.82
C LEU A 62 -3.57 -1.51 13.34
N THR A 63 -2.75 -2.44 13.82
CA THR A 63 -3.25 -3.73 14.32
C THR A 63 -4.02 -3.62 15.63
N ALA A 64 -3.76 -2.60 16.45
CA ALA A 64 -4.51 -2.37 17.68
C ALA A 64 -5.92 -1.84 17.39
N GLU A 65 -6.06 -1.00 16.36
CA GLU A 65 -7.31 -0.33 15.98
C GLU A 65 -8.24 -1.25 15.16
N LYS A 66 -7.74 -2.38 14.65
CA LYS A 66 -8.49 -3.35 13.83
C LYS A 66 -9.20 -2.71 12.62
N CYS A 67 -8.60 -1.66 12.07
CA CYS A 67 -9.18 -0.88 10.98
C CYS A 67 -8.82 -1.42 9.58
N LEU A 68 -7.82 -2.31 9.47
CA LEU A 68 -7.42 -2.92 8.21
C LEU A 68 -7.70 -4.42 8.18
N ALA A 69 -7.96 -4.94 6.98
CA ALA A 69 -8.01 -6.37 6.74
C ALA A 69 -6.61 -6.92 6.44
N PRO A 70 -6.21 -8.05 7.05
CA PRO A 70 -4.95 -8.68 6.70
C PRO A 70 -5.04 -9.30 5.29
N LEU A 71 -3.96 -9.15 4.51
CA LEU A 71 -3.89 -9.50 3.09
C LEU A 71 -3.33 -10.91 2.83
N ASP A 72 -3.02 -11.65 3.89
CA ASP A 72 -2.64 -13.07 3.85
C ASP A 72 -3.86 -14.01 3.74
N VAL A 73 -4.68 -13.78 2.71
CA VAL A 73 -5.90 -14.55 2.44
C VAL A 73 -5.57 -15.99 2.03
N PRO A 74 -6.17 -17.03 2.63
CA PRO A 74 -5.93 -18.42 2.25
C PRO A 74 -6.20 -18.69 0.76
N GLY A 75 -5.39 -19.54 0.14
CA GLY A 75 -5.53 -19.91 -1.29
C GLY A 75 -4.83 -18.94 -2.25
N ARG A 76 -4.04 -17.99 -1.73
CA ARG A 76 -3.26 -17.00 -2.48
C ARG A 76 -1.77 -17.07 -2.16
N GLU A 77 -1.32 -18.20 -1.60
CA GLU A 77 0.06 -18.42 -1.13
C GLU A 77 1.07 -18.18 -2.25
N ALA A 78 0.81 -18.72 -3.44
CA ALA A 78 1.71 -18.62 -4.59
C ALA A 78 1.90 -17.17 -5.04
N GLU A 79 0.82 -16.38 -5.08
CA GLU A 79 0.89 -14.96 -5.41
C GLU A 79 1.64 -14.17 -4.34
N ARG A 80 1.42 -14.47 -3.05
CA ARG A 80 2.16 -13.82 -1.95
C ARG A 80 3.65 -14.11 -2.02
N GLU A 81 4.02 -15.36 -2.26
CA GLU A 81 5.42 -15.72 -2.44
C GLU A 81 6.05 -15.03 -3.66
N ALA A 82 5.29 -14.90 -4.76
CA ALA A 82 5.76 -14.19 -5.94
C ALA A 82 6.00 -12.70 -5.63
N LEU A 83 5.08 -12.05 -4.90
CA LEU A 83 5.25 -10.67 -4.43
C LEU A 83 6.47 -10.54 -3.50
N ALA A 84 6.65 -11.47 -2.56
CA ALA A 84 7.79 -11.47 -1.65
C ALA A 84 9.13 -11.62 -2.39
N ARG A 85 9.22 -12.55 -3.35
CA ARG A 85 10.41 -12.74 -4.19
C ARG A 85 10.68 -11.55 -5.11
N GLY A 86 9.63 -10.88 -5.58
CA GLY A 86 9.72 -9.70 -6.44
C GLY A 86 10.00 -8.39 -5.70
N SER A 87 9.99 -8.41 -4.37
CA SER A 87 10.19 -7.22 -3.55
C SER A 87 11.67 -6.91 -3.33
N VAL A 88 12.01 -5.62 -3.26
CA VAL A 88 13.37 -5.17 -2.97
C VAL A 88 13.67 -5.36 -1.48
N GLY A 89 14.77 -6.05 -1.17
CA GLY A 89 15.29 -6.17 0.19
C GLY A 89 14.24 -6.63 1.22
N LYS A 90 13.98 -5.78 2.22
CA LYS A 90 13.04 -6.07 3.32
C LYS A 90 11.64 -5.46 3.12
N SER A 91 11.31 -4.95 1.93
CA SER A 91 10.04 -4.25 1.72
C SER A 91 8.79 -5.12 1.90
N TYR A 92 8.84 -6.41 1.59
CA TYR A 92 7.72 -7.30 1.86
C TYR A 92 7.55 -7.59 3.36
N PRO A 93 8.59 -8.09 4.06
CA PRO A 93 8.45 -8.40 5.49
C PRO A 93 8.29 -7.16 6.38
N SER A 94 8.59 -5.94 5.91
CA SER A 94 8.34 -4.72 6.71
C SER A 94 6.86 -4.49 7.02
N TYR A 95 5.95 -5.11 6.25
CA TYR A 95 4.50 -5.07 6.52
C TYR A 95 3.97 -6.35 7.18
N ASN A 96 4.86 -7.26 7.59
CA ASN A 96 4.49 -8.41 8.41
C ASN A 96 4.51 -8.04 9.89
N TRP A 97 3.39 -8.24 10.57
CA TRP A 97 3.30 -7.99 12.01
C TRP A 97 2.39 -9.02 12.67
N GLN A 98 2.87 -9.58 13.79
CA GLN A 98 2.20 -10.66 14.54
C GLN A 98 1.78 -11.84 13.64
N GLY A 99 2.64 -12.20 12.69
CA GLY A 99 2.42 -13.34 11.79
C GLY A 99 1.38 -13.09 10.69
N ARG A 100 0.90 -11.85 10.52
CA ARG A 100 -0.05 -11.46 9.47
C ARG A 100 0.58 -10.45 8.52
N GLN A 101 0.18 -10.48 7.25
CA GLN A 101 0.58 -9.49 6.25
C GLN A 101 -0.47 -8.38 6.19
N TRP A 102 -0.08 -7.13 6.44
CA TRP A 102 -1.04 -6.01 6.54
C TRP A 102 -1.09 -5.08 5.33
N ALA A 103 -0.03 -5.07 4.52
CA ALA A 103 0.03 -4.32 3.27
C ALA A 103 1.03 -4.98 2.31
N PHE A 104 1.04 -4.57 1.04
CA PHE A 104 2.04 -4.99 0.06
C PHE A 104 2.92 -3.79 -0.35
N PRO A 105 4.24 -3.98 -0.47
CA PRO A 105 5.12 -2.92 -0.93
C PRO A 105 4.86 -2.64 -2.41
N ILE A 106 4.66 -1.36 -2.74
CA ILE A 106 4.54 -0.89 -4.14
C ILE A 106 5.67 0.06 -4.53
N ASP A 107 6.42 0.56 -3.55
CA ASP A 107 7.52 1.51 -3.71
C ASP A 107 8.52 1.33 -2.57
N ALA A 108 9.79 1.69 -2.83
CA ALA A 108 10.84 1.73 -1.83
C ALA A 108 11.71 2.97 -2.05
N ALA A 109 11.98 3.72 -0.98
CA ALA A 109 12.79 4.92 -1.01
C ALA A 109 13.93 4.82 0.00
N THR A 110 15.08 5.43 -0.33
CA THR A 110 16.17 5.63 0.62
C THR A 110 16.77 7.01 0.41
N GLN A 111 17.19 7.65 1.50
CA GLN A 111 17.87 8.94 1.42
C GLN A 111 19.27 8.75 0.85
N VAL A 112 19.64 9.63 -0.07
CA VAL A 112 20.99 9.67 -0.66
C VAL A 112 21.56 11.07 -0.51
N GLN A 113 22.89 11.18 -0.44
CA GLN A 113 23.55 12.47 -0.56
C GLN A 113 23.66 12.84 -2.04
N ALA A 114 23.21 14.04 -2.39
CA ALA A 114 23.41 14.64 -3.71
C ALA A 114 24.24 15.92 -3.57
N TRP A 115 25.22 16.11 -4.44
CA TRP A 115 26.06 17.30 -4.54
C TRP A 115 26.03 17.79 -5.99
N ARG A 116 26.16 19.11 -6.22
CA ARG A 116 26.23 19.71 -7.55
C ARG A 116 27.63 20.19 -7.90
#